data_AF-A0A3N5X7W9-F1
#
_entry.id   AF-A0A3N5X7W9-F1
#
_cell.length_a   1.000
_cell.length_b   1.000
_cell.length_c   1.000
_cell.angle_alpha   90.00
_cell.angle_beta   90.00
_cell.angle_gamma   90.00
#
_symmetry.space_group_name_H-M   'P 1'
#
loop_
_entity.id
_entity.type
_entity.pdbx_description
1 polymer ?
#
loop_
_entity_poly.entity_id
_entity_poly.type
_entity_poly.pdbx_seq_one_letter_code
_entity_poly.pdbx_strand_id
1 'polypeptide(L)'
;GVTLPGVPAVIVGSNGQIAWAFTNSMLDHTDLVVLETSPSDARLYRTPAGWVPFKEEVETLKIRGGADQRMTIETTIWGPVLPDPQGSQKRVIRWVAQMPEAVNLKLMDLERVSDVETALALAPECGVPTQNFLVGDRTGRIGWTLMGRLPRRIGYNGLLPVSWSDGSKKWDGCLSAADYPRVVSPPDGRIWTANNRIAGSRAYLALGPSDVDLGARARQIRDDLRGQGTFTPQDMLTIQLDDRALFLGRWRELLLSTLELPEVSRVREAGEVRRLVQNWGGRASTESAGYRLVRGFRNLCLELALAPITDRCTKIDPKFQYPTRQVEHSVWVLLNQAPMHLLNPAFKTYEDLRVTAVEKLVADLRSQGLSLTEATWGNRNRVTPRHPLSRSVPIVGKWFDIEEQALPGDSHMPRFQAPASGASERLAVSPGHEDQGLFHMPGGQSGHLLSEYYRKGHEAWASGKPAPFLPGPVRHTLTLSP
;
A
#
# COMPACT_ATOMS: atom_id res chain seq x y z
N GLY A 1 6.70 12.79 17.64
CA GLY A 1 6.20 11.71 16.76
C GLY A 1 5.47 12.32 15.58
N VAL A 2 4.66 11.52 14.89
CA VAL A 2 3.82 11.91 13.75
C VAL A 2 2.35 11.88 14.19
N THR A 3 1.59 12.89 13.80
CA THR A 3 0.15 13.02 14.04
C THR A 3 -0.58 13.16 12.71
N LEU A 4 -1.86 12.81 12.67
CA LEU A 4 -2.74 13.19 11.55
C LEU A 4 -3.41 14.52 11.90
N PRO A 5 -3.24 15.61 11.11
CA PRO A 5 -3.92 16.87 11.37
C PRO A 5 -5.44 16.67 11.52
N GLY A 6 -5.99 17.11 12.65
CA GLY A 6 -7.41 16.91 13.01
C GLY A 6 -7.68 15.71 13.93
N VAL A 7 -6.69 14.85 14.19
CA VAL A 7 -6.77 13.73 15.15
C VAL A 7 -5.82 13.98 16.32
N PRO A 8 -6.29 13.95 17.59
CA PRO A 8 -5.47 14.28 18.75
C PRO A 8 -4.61 13.09 19.22
N ALA A 9 -3.90 12.42 18.31
CA ALA A 9 -3.09 11.24 18.67
C ALA A 9 -1.76 11.19 17.91
N VAL A 10 -0.70 10.80 18.60
CA VAL A 10 0.58 10.42 17.99
C VAL A 10 0.45 9.02 17.38
N ILE A 11 0.37 8.94 16.06
CA ILE A 11 0.16 7.68 15.34
C ILE A 11 1.44 6.86 15.23
N VAL A 12 2.60 7.52 15.10
CA VAL A 12 3.92 6.87 15.06
C VAL A 12 4.86 7.72 15.91
N GLY A 13 5.61 7.12 16.82
CA GLY A 13 6.50 7.90 17.67
C GLY A 13 7.01 7.15 18.88
N SER A 14 7.41 7.92 19.89
CA SER A 14 7.89 7.42 21.16
C SER A 14 7.49 8.37 22.29
N ASN A 15 7.31 7.82 23.49
CA ASN A 15 7.02 8.55 24.73
C ASN A 15 8.15 8.45 25.76
N GLY A 16 9.37 8.05 25.38
CA GLY A 16 10.48 7.80 26.31
C GLY A 16 10.49 6.40 26.93
N GLN A 17 9.37 5.69 26.92
CA GLN A 17 9.23 4.35 27.50
C GLN A 17 9.06 3.28 26.42
N ILE A 18 8.20 3.58 25.44
CA ILE A 18 7.96 2.75 24.26
C ILE A 18 8.10 3.60 22.99
N ALA A 19 8.36 2.94 21.87
CA ALA A 19 8.25 3.49 20.53
C ALA A 19 7.37 2.56 19.71
N TRP A 20 6.48 3.14 18.91
CA TRP A 20 5.53 2.41 18.09
C TRP A 20 5.46 2.92 16.67
N ALA A 21 5.20 2.00 15.75
CA ALA A 21 4.96 2.26 14.36
C ALA A 21 4.03 1.19 13.79
N PHE A 22 3.52 1.41 12.58
CA PHE A 22 2.65 0.44 11.95
C PHE A 22 2.79 0.38 10.43
N THR A 23 2.33 -0.72 9.85
CA THR A 23 2.14 -0.87 8.40
C THR A 23 0.75 -1.43 8.12
N ASN A 24 0.21 -1.18 6.92
CA ASN A 24 -1.09 -1.75 6.56
C ASN A 24 -1.08 -3.29 6.68
N SER A 25 -2.06 -3.83 7.39
CA SER A 25 -2.21 -5.26 7.67
C SER A 25 -2.62 -6.07 6.44
N MET A 26 -3.24 -5.41 5.45
CA MET A 26 -3.83 -6.06 4.27
C MET A 26 -4.87 -7.12 4.64
N LEU A 27 -5.48 -6.99 5.81
CA LEU A 27 -6.55 -7.87 6.28
C LEU A 27 -7.90 -7.40 5.79
N ASP A 28 -8.77 -8.40 5.60
CA ASP A 28 -10.14 -8.18 5.21
C ASP A 28 -11.00 -7.77 6.42
N HIS A 29 -11.39 -6.51 6.42
CA HIS A 29 -12.25 -5.86 7.41
C HIS A 29 -13.57 -5.36 6.78
N THR A 30 -13.91 -5.83 5.58
CA THR A 30 -15.10 -5.45 4.81
C THR A 30 -15.74 -6.66 4.14
N ASP A 31 -17.04 -6.90 4.35
CA ASP A 31 -17.75 -7.96 3.65
C ASP A 31 -18.82 -7.41 2.71
N LEU A 32 -18.95 -8.06 1.56
CA LEU A 32 -20.08 -7.86 0.66
C LEU A 32 -21.17 -8.87 0.99
N VAL A 33 -22.32 -8.38 1.45
CA VAL A 33 -23.50 -9.20 1.74
C VAL A 33 -24.42 -9.18 0.53
N VAL A 34 -24.79 -10.36 0.04
CA VAL A 34 -25.77 -10.50 -1.06
C VAL A 34 -27.19 -10.38 -0.48
N LEU A 35 -28.02 -9.51 -1.04
CA LEU A 35 -29.38 -9.31 -0.57
C LEU A 35 -30.39 -10.10 -1.40
N GLU A 36 -31.20 -10.94 -0.76
CA GLU A 36 -32.40 -11.51 -1.40
C GLU A 36 -33.54 -10.50 -1.34
N THR A 37 -34.05 -10.06 -2.49
CA THR A 37 -35.22 -9.15 -2.61
C THR A 37 -36.50 -9.93 -2.81
N SER A 38 -37.62 -9.44 -2.28
CA SER A 38 -38.91 -10.14 -2.43
C SER A 38 -39.38 -10.13 -3.88
N PRO A 39 -39.78 -11.28 -4.45
CA PRO A 39 -40.38 -11.33 -5.79
C PRO A 39 -41.69 -10.55 -5.90
N SER A 40 -42.40 -10.35 -4.78
CA SER A 40 -43.70 -9.67 -4.76
C SER A 40 -43.62 -8.18 -4.40
N ASP A 41 -42.52 -7.73 -3.79
CA ASP A 41 -42.30 -6.32 -3.43
C ASP A 41 -40.80 -6.01 -3.38
N ALA A 42 -40.29 -5.32 -4.41
CA ALA A 42 -38.86 -4.99 -4.52
C ALA A 42 -38.34 -4.05 -3.42
N ARG A 43 -39.23 -3.47 -2.61
CA ARG A 43 -38.88 -2.64 -1.44
C ARG A 43 -38.54 -3.48 -0.21
N LEU A 44 -38.72 -4.81 -0.27
CA LEU A 44 -38.43 -5.73 0.83
C LEU A 44 -37.18 -6.56 0.53
N TYR A 45 -36.39 -6.81 1.56
CA TYR A 45 -35.29 -7.78 1.53
C TYR A 45 -35.43 -8.80 2.66
N ARG A 46 -34.84 -9.98 2.46
CA ARG A 46 -34.94 -11.10 3.39
C ARG A 46 -33.90 -10.99 4.49
N THR A 47 -34.36 -11.17 5.73
CA THR A 47 -33.55 -11.31 6.93
C THR A 47 -33.87 -12.63 7.63
N PRO A 48 -33.09 -13.05 8.65
CA PRO A 48 -33.43 -14.22 9.45
C PRO A 48 -34.79 -14.12 10.14
N ALA A 49 -35.30 -12.90 10.36
CA ALA A 49 -36.61 -12.64 10.95
C ALA A 49 -37.75 -12.54 9.90
N GLY A 50 -37.45 -12.67 8.61
CA GLY A 50 -38.40 -12.53 7.51
C GLY A 50 -38.13 -11.32 6.61
N TRP A 51 -39.13 -10.96 5.80
CA TRP A 51 -39.05 -9.84 4.87
C TRP A 51 -39.21 -8.51 5.59
N VAL A 52 -38.26 -7.59 5.40
CA VAL A 52 -38.30 -6.25 6.00
C VAL A 52 -38.03 -5.19 4.92
N PRO A 53 -38.59 -3.96 5.06
CA PRO A 53 -38.38 -2.92 4.06
C PRO A 53 -36.96 -2.35 4.11
N PHE A 54 -36.48 -1.90 2.95
CA PHE A 54 -35.34 -0.98 2.89
C PHE A 54 -35.68 0.34 3.59
N LYS A 55 -34.69 0.94 4.25
CA LYS A 55 -34.79 2.33 4.72
C LYS A 55 -34.17 3.25 3.68
N GLU A 56 -34.91 4.25 3.25
CA GLU A 56 -34.47 5.25 2.27
C GLU A 56 -34.21 6.59 2.93
N GLU A 57 -33.08 7.21 2.60
CA GLU A 57 -32.75 8.58 3.00
C GLU A 57 -32.38 9.38 1.75
N VAL A 58 -32.92 10.60 1.62
CA VAL A 58 -32.63 11.46 0.46
C VAL A 58 -31.67 12.57 0.88
N GLU A 59 -30.43 12.47 0.40
CA GLU A 59 -29.38 13.45 0.62
C GLU A 59 -29.34 14.48 -0.51
N THR A 60 -28.99 15.72 -0.18
CA THR A 60 -28.83 16.81 -1.16
C THR A 60 -27.39 17.28 -1.20
N LEU A 61 -26.68 16.95 -2.28
CA LEU A 61 -25.31 17.37 -2.55
C LEU A 61 -25.31 18.79 -3.14
N LYS A 62 -24.76 19.75 -2.39
CA LYS A 62 -24.57 21.14 -2.83
C LYS A 62 -23.34 21.24 -3.73
N ILE A 63 -23.53 21.62 -5.00
CA ILE A 63 -22.45 21.71 -5.98
C ILE A 63 -22.04 23.18 -6.18
N ARG A 64 -20.77 23.50 -5.92
CA ARG A 64 -20.25 24.85 -6.15
C ARG A 64 -20.42 25.23 -7.63
N GLY A 65 -21.19 26.29 -7.89
CA GLY A 65 -21.45 26.80 -9.24
C GLY A 65 -22.39 25.92 -10.09
N GLY A 66 -23.04 24.93 -9.48
CA GLY A 66 -23.99 24.04 -10.16
C GLY A 66 -25.31 23.91 -9.39
N ALA A 67 -26.26 23.20 -10.00
CA ALA A 67 -27.50 22.85 -9.32
C ALA A 67 -27.25 21.76 -8.25
N ASP A 68 -28.09 21.76 -7.22
CA ASP A 68 -28.13 20.70 -6.23
C ASP A 68 -28.39 19.34 -6.87
N GLN A 69 -27.70 18.31 -6.39
CA GLN A 69 -27.95 16.92 -6.80
C GLN A 69 -28.56 16.15 -5.64
N ARG A 70 -29.70 15.50 -5.88
CA ARG A 70 -30.34 14.63 -4.89
C ARG A 70 -29.88 13.20 -5.09
N MET A 71 -29.57 12.51 -3.99
CA MET A 71 -29.15 11.11 -3.96
C MET A 71 -30.03 10.36 -2.96
N THR A 72 -30.66 9.28 -3.40
CA THR A 72 -31.35 8.35 -2.49
C THR A 72 -30.37 7.29 -2.02
N ILE A 73 -30.25 7.13 -0.71
CA ILE A 73 -29.43 6.12 -0.06
C ILE A 73 -30.38 5.07 0.51
N GLU A 74 -30.31 3.86 -0.04
CA GLU A 74 -30.98 2.69 0.52
C GLU A 74 -30.08 2.05 1.58
N THR A 75 -30.67 1.69 2.72
CA THR A 75 -29.98 1.03 3.84
C THR A 75 -30.75 -0.18 4.33
N THR A 76 -30.01 -1.15 4.84
CA THR A 76 -30.50 -2.37 5.50
C THR A 76 -30.02 -2.42 6.95
N ILE A 77 -30.43 -3.44 7.70
CA ILE A 77 -29.87 -3.73 9.03
C ILE A 77 -28.36 -4.01 9.02
N TRP A 78 -27.79 -4.35 7.86
CA TRP A 78 -26.36 -4.65 7.72
C TRP A 78 -25.55 -3.45 7.25
N GLY A 79 -26.17 -2.45 6.62
CA GLY A 79 -25.48 -1.28 6.10
C GLY A 79 -26.09 -0.74 4.80
N PRO A 80 -25.40 0.22 4.15
CA PRO A 80 -25.85 0.83 2.91
C PRO A 80 -25.78 -0.17 1.74
N VAL A 81 -26.79 -0.09 0.87
CA VAL A 81 -26.84 -0.85 -0.38
C VAL A 81 -25.88 -0.22 -1.37
N LEU A 82 -25.03 -1.03 -1.99
CA LEU A 82 -24.14 -0.59 -3.05
C LEU A 82 -24.94 -0.28 -4.31
N PRO A 83 -24.57 0.76 -5.07
CA PRO A 83 -25.12 0.97 -6.41
C PRO A 83 -24.92 -0.28 -7.26
N ASP A 84 -26.00 -0.78 -7.86
CA ASP A 84 -25.95 -1.91 -8.80
C ASP A 84 -26.30 -1.41 -10.21
N PRO A 85 -25.32 -0.89 -10.97
CA PRO A 85 -25.56 -0.33 -12.30
C PRO A 85 -26.02 -1.39 -13.32
N GLN A 86 -25.89 -2.69 -13.03
CA GLN A 86 -26.31 -3.78 -13.91
C GLN A 86 -27.63 -4.43 -13.46
N GLY A 87 -28.19 -4.03 -12.32
CA GLY A 87 -29.48 -4.52 -11.79
C GLY A 87 -29.54 -6.03 -11.55
N SER A 88 -28.39 -6.67 -11.35
CA SER A 88 -28.24 -8.12 -11.34
C SER A 88 -28.44 -8.75 -9.96
N GLN A 89 -28.08 -8.03 -8.89
CA GLN A 89 -28.16 -8.49 -7.51
C GLN A 89 -27.76 -7.35 -6.55
N LYS A 90 -28.70 -6.85 -5.74
CA LYS A 90 -28.38 -5.86 -4.69
C LYS A 90 -27.38 -6.44 -3.67
N ARG A 91 -26.43 -5.62 -3.24
CA ARG A 91 -25.39 -5.98 -2.26
C ARG A 91 -25.27 -4.89 -1.20
N VAL A 92 -24.86 -5.27 -0.01
CA VAL A 92 -24.52 -4.34 1.07
C VAL A 92 -23.03 -4.44 1.34
N ILE A 93 -22.40 -3.29 1.60
CA ILE A 93 -21.05 -3.25 2.17
C ILE A 93 -21.16 -3.18 3.69
N ARG A 94 -20.76 -4.26 4.35
CA ARG A 94 -20.57 -4.29 5.80
C ARG A 94 -19.11 -4.00 6.10
N TRP A 95 -18.84 -2.92 6.84
CA TRP A 95 -17.49 -2.49 7.16
C TRP A 95 -17.30 -2.37 8.67
N VAL A 96 -16.15 -2.78 9.20
CA VAL A 96 -15.82 -2.62 10.62
C VAL A 96 -16.01 -1.18 11.10
N ALA A 97 -15.74 -0.17 10.27
CA ALA A 97 -15.93 1.24 10.65
C ALA A 97 -17.39 1.60 11.01
N GLN A 98 -18.37 0.76 10.64
CA GLN A 98 -19.78 0.92 11.01
C GLN A 98 -20.10 0.34 12.40
N MET A 99 -19.15 -0.31 13.07
CA MET A 99 -19.32 -0.79 14.44
C MET A 99 -19.10 0.37 15.43
N PRO A 100 -19.94 0.52 16.47
CA PRO A 100 -19.78 1.58 17.47
C PRO A 100 -18.38 1.62 18.13
N GLU A 101 -17.76 0.46 18.32
CA GLU A 101 -16.47 0.31 19.00
C GLU A 101 -15.26 0.63 18.09
N ALA A 102 -15.48 0.76 16.78
CA ALA A 102 -14.42 0.87 15.78
C ALA A 102 -13.95 2.31 15.52
N VAL A 103 -14.76 3.32 15.84
CA VAL A 103 -14.39 4.74 15.70
C VAL A 103 -14.14 5.30 17.10
N ASN A 104 -12.90 5.23 17.57
CA ASN A 104 -12.52 5.63 18.92
C ASN A 104 -11.12 6.28 18.96
N LEU A 105 -10.74 6.85 20.11
CA LEU A 105 -9.45 7.50 20.35
C LEU A 105 -8.53 6.72 21.29
N LYS A 106 -8.74 5.41 21.47
CA LYS A 106 -7.91 4.59 22.38
C LYS A 106 -6.43 4.56 22.03
N LEU A 107 -6.07 4.90 20.79
CA LEU A 107 -4.69 5.06 20.37
C LEU A 107 -3.92 6.07 21.25
N MET A 108 -4.60 7.10 21.79
CA MET A 108 -3.99 8.10 22.68
C MET A 108 -3.45 7.48 23.98
N ASP A 109 -3.99 6.33 24.41
CA ASP A 109 -3.56 5.67 25.63
C ASP A 109 -2.11 5.19 25.53
N LEU A 110 -1.58 4.95 24.31
CA LEU A 110 -0.16 4.62 24.08
C LEU A 110 0.80 5.67 24.63
N GLU A 111 0.39 6.94 24.71
CA GLU A 111 1.23 8.02 25.25
C GLU A 111 1.56 7.79 26.74
N ARG A 112 0.77 6.98 27.45
CA ARG A 112 0.94 6.65 28.88
C ARG A 112 1.46 5.23 29.12
N VAL A 113 1.61 4.41 28.07
CA VAL A 113 2.08 3.03 28.20
C VAL A 113 3.59 2.98 28.41
N SER A 114 4.03 2.09 29.30
CA SER A 114 5.44 1.98 29.71
C SER A 114 6.18 0.75 29.19
N ASP A 115 5.47 -0.24 28.63
CA ASP A 115 6.03 -1.54 28.28
C ASP A 115 5.31 -2.18 27.08
N VAL A 116 6.00 -3.11 26.43
CA VAL A 116 5.49 -3.84 25.25
C VAL A 116 4.19 -4.59 25.54
N GLU A 117 4.02 -5.18 26.72
CA GLU A 117 2.90 -6.09 26.97
C GLU A 117 1.59 -5.34 27.12
N THR A 118 1.64 -4.23 27.86
CA THR A 118 0.53 -3.30 27.97
C THR A 118 0.17 -2.72 26.60
N ALA A 119 1.16 -2.38 25.77
CA ALA A 119 0.92 -1.86 24.42
C ALA A 119 0.24 -2.91 23.51
N LEU A 120 0.69 -4.18 23.56
CA LEU A 120 0.10 -5.27 22.79
C LEU A 120 -1.31 -5.63 23.26
N ALA A 121 -1.60 -5.50 24.56
CA ALA A 121 -2.95 -5.71 25.08
C ALA A 121 -3.93 -4.61 24.65
N LEU A 122 -3.45 -3.35 24.56
CA LEU A 122 -4.23 -2.20 24.10
C LEU A 122 -4.53 -2.23 22.60
N ALA A 123 -3.58 -2.70 21.78
CA ALA A 123 -3.66 -2.59 20.31
C ALA A 123 -4.97 -3.12 19.68
N PRO A 124 -5.52 -4.30 20.06
CA PRO A 124 -6.81 -4.79 19.55
C PRO A 124 -8.02 -3.91 19.89
N GLU A 125 -7.89 -3.02 20.88
CA GLU A 125 -8.95 -2.13 21.33
C GLU A 125 -9.00 -0.79 20.57
N CYS A 126 -7.90 -0.43 19.91
CA CYS A 126 -7.82 0.75 19.07
C CYS A 126 -8.86 0.70 17.94
N GLY A 127 -9.25 1.87 17.47
CA GLY A 127 -10.15 2.02 16.33
C GLY A 127 -9.55 1.58 15.00
N VAL A 128 -10.30 1.80 13.92
CA VAL A 128 -9.85 1.58 12.54
C VAL A 128 -8.79 2.60 12.10
N PRO A 129 -7.98 2.30 11.07
CA PRO A 129 -7.90 1.02 10.33
C PRO A 129 -7.08 -0.04 11.07
N THR A 130 -7.31 -1.32 10.74
CA THR A 130 -6.50 -2.40 11.30
C THR A 130 -5.11 -2.43 10.67
N GLN A 131 -4.07 -2.24 11.47
CA GLN A 131 -2.67 -2.17 11.04
C GLN A 131 -1.82 -3.26 11.71
N ASN A 132 -0.73 -3.66 11.08
CA ASN A 132 0.38 -4.33 11.75
C ASN A 132 1.01 -3.35 12.73
N PHE A 133 0.92 -3.60 14.02
CA PHE A 133 1.47 -2.75 15.08
C PHE A 133 2.78 -3.34 15.58
N LEU A 134 3.84 -2.53 15.55
CA LEU A 134 5.14 -2.88 16.09
C LEU A 134 5.44 -1.93 17.23
N VAL A 135 5.95 -2.48 18.33
CA VAL A 135 6.34 -1.71 19.51
C VAL A 135 7.67 -2.23 20.04
N GLY A 136 8.52 -1.31 20.51
CA GLY A 136 9.69 -1.63 21.32
C GLY A 136 9.69 -0.79 22.59
N ASP A 137 10.20 -1.32 23.69
CA ASP A 137 10.35 -0.58 24.94
C ASP A 137 11.82 -0.27 25.28
N ARG A 138 12.02 0.65 26.23
CA ARG A 138 13.34 1.09 26.70
C ARG A 138 14.17 -0.01 27.37
N THR A 139 13.57 -1.17 27.66
CA THR A 139 14.29 -2.35 28.20
C THR A 139 14.83 -3.25 27.09
N GLY A 140 14.51 -2.94 25.82
CA GLY A 140 14.95 -3.68 24.65
C GLY A 140 13.98 -4.79 24.23
N ARG A 141 12.80 -4.90 24.86
CA ARG A 141 11.78 -5.84 24.41
C ARG A 141 11.07 -5.27 23.18
N ILE A 142 10.64 -6.16 22.30
CA ILE A 142 9.89 -5.82 21.09
C ILE A 142 8.66 -6.69 20.95
N GLY A 143 7.64 -6.19 20.27
CA GLY A 143 6.37 -6.87 20.08
C GLY A 143 5.71 -6.55 18.75
N TRP A 144 4.87 -7.48 18.29
CA TRP A 144 3.97 -7.29 17.16
C TRP A 144 2.60 -7.89 17.42
N THR A 145 1.56 -7.17 17.01
CA THR A 145 0.18 -7.67 16.88
C THR A 145 -0.57 -6.86 15.82
N LEU A 146 -1.87 -7.07 15.70
CA LEU A 146 -2.75 -6.24 14.89
C LEU A 146 -3.40 -5.18 15.80
N MET A 147 -3.20 -3.91 15.46
CA MET A 147 -3.90 -2.80 16.11
C MET A 147 -5.15 -2.46 15.32
N GLY A 148 -6.31 -2.41 15.96
CA GLY A 148 -7.59 -2.12 15.31
C GLY A 148 -8.60 -3.27 15.40
N ARG A 149 -9.88 -2.94 15.26
CA ARG A 149 -11.00 -3.90 15.36
C ARG A 149 -11.07 -4.84 14.15
N LEU A 150 -11.41 -6.10 14.42
CA LEU A 150 -11.64 -7.13 13.39
C LEU A 150 -12.98 -7.83 13.64
N PRO A 151 -13.75 -8.14 12.58
CA PRO A 151 -15.05 -8.75 12.74
C PRO A 151 -14.89 -10.24 13.06
N ARG A 152 -15.77 -10.74 13.94
CA ARG A 152 -15.91 -12.18 14.17
C ARG A 152 -16.91 -12.75 13.16
N ARG A 153 -16.39 -13.40 12.11
CA ARG A 153 -17.22 -14.03 11.06
C ARG A 153 -17.69 -15.42 11.50
N ILE A 154 -18.97 -15.74 11.25
CA ILE A 154 -19.57 -17.05 11.51
C ILE A 154 -20.04 -17.64 10.18
N GLY A 155 -19.68 -18.90 9.89
CA GLY A 155 -20.21 -19.66 8.75
C GLY A 155 -19.58 -19.36 7.36
N TYR A 156 -18.57 -18.49 7.28
CA TYR A 156 -17.83 -18.13 6.06
C TYR A 156 -16.53 -17.37 6.40
N ASN A 157 -15.72 -17.02 5.39
CA ASN A 157 -14.36 -16.48 5.55
C ASN A 157 -14.11 -15.10 4.91
N GLY A 158 -15.14 -14.43 4.39
CA GLY A 158 -15.04 -13.11 3.73
C GLY A 158 -14.58 -13.12 2.26
N LEU A 159 -14.03 -14.24 1.75
CA LEU A 159 -13.42 -14.27 0.41
C LEU A 159 -14.39 -13.98 -0.73
N LEU A 160 -15.62 -14.45 -0.62
CA LEU A 160 -16.68 -14.24 -1.59
C LEU A 160 -17.91 -13.61 -0.93
N PRO A 161 -18.69 -12.81 -1.68
CA PRO A 161 -19.96 -12.32 -1.19
C PRO A 161 -20.92 -13.47 -0.84
N VAL A 162 -21.62 -13.35 0.28
CA VAL A 162 -22.58 -14.37 0.76
C VAL A 162 -23.88 -13.73 1.23
N SER A 163 -24.98 -14.48 1.15
CA SER A 163 -26.25 -14.07 1.79
C SER A 163 -26.20 -14.33 3.30
N TRP A 164 -26.75 -13.41 4.08
CA TRP A 164 -26.94 -13.53 5.53
C TRP A 164 -28.41 -13.76 5.90
N SER A 165 -29.27 -13.94 4.90
CA SER A 165 -30.73 -14.01 5.06
C SER A 165 -31.22 -15.19 5.91
N ASP A 166 -30.49 -16.31 5.90
CA ASP A 166 -30.85 -17.54 6.63
C ASP A 166 -30.27 -17.61 8.06
N GLY A 167 -29.45 -16.63 8.44
CA GLY A 167 -28.81 -16.55 9.75
C GLY A 167 -27.63 -17.52 9.96
N SER A 168 -27.32 -18.39 8.99
CA SER A 168 -26.15 -19.29 9.06
C SER A 168 -24.82 -18.54 8.96
N LYS A 169 -24.86 -17.33 8.38
CA LYS A 169 -23.71 -16.45 8.16
C LYS A 169 -23.99 -15.08 8.75
N LYS A 170 -23.03 -14.57 9.52
CA LYS A 170 -23.12 -13.24 10.13
C LYS A 170 -21.76 -12.75 10.63
N TRP A 171 -21.73 -11.47 10.98
CA TRP A 171 -20.79 -10.95 11.98
C TRP A 171 -21.37 -11.10 13.37
N ASP A 172 -20.55 -11.55 14.31
CA ASP A 172 -20.88 -11.72 15.73
C ASP A 172 -19.99 -10.82 16.59
N GLY A 173 -20.14 -9.51 16.39
CA GLY A 173 -19.29 -8.50 17.01
C GLY A 173 -17.84 -8.55 16.52
N CYS A 174 -16.91 -8.18 17.41
CA CYS A 174 -15.48 -8.19 17.17
C CYS A 174 -14.80 -9.48 17.67
N LEU A 175 -13.61 -9.75 17.15
CA LEU A 175 -12.66 -10.67 17.78
C LEU A 175 -12.25 -10.15 19.16
N SER A 176 -12.01 -11.07 20.10
CA SER A 176 -11.48 -10.72 21.42
C SER A 176 -9.96 -10.54 21.34
N ALA A 177 -9.35 -9.79 22.27
CA ALA A 177 -7.89 -9.58 22.26
C ALA A 177 -7.09 -10.90 22.28
N ALA A 178 -7.63 -11.96 22.89
CA ALA A 178 -7.01 -13.29 22.92
C ALA A 178 -6.98 -13.99 21.54
N ASP A 179 -7.86 -13.60 20.62
CA ASP A 179 -7.95 -14.15 19.27
C ASP A 179 -6.94 -13.50 18.30
N TYR A 180 -6.26 -12.43 18.72
CA TYR A 180 -5.29 -11.73 17.89
C TYR A 180 -3.95 -12.43 17.91
N PRO A 181 -3.29 -12.63 16.74
CA PRO A 181 -1.94 -13.13 16.69
C PRO A 181 -1.00 -12.13 17.36
N ARG A 182 -0.04 -12.64 18.14
CA ARG A 182 0.97 -11.83 18.81
C ARG A 182 2.34 -12.48 18.74
N VAL A 183 3.36 -11.65 18.65
CA VAL A 183 4.77 -12.03 18.77
C VAL A 183 5.39 -11.11 19.81
N VAL A 184 6.12 -11.69 20.78
CA VAL A 184 6.82 -10.95 21.82
C VAL A 184 8.24 -11.45 21.88
N SER A 185 9.21 -10.54 21.77
CA SER A 185 10.65 -10.79 21.92
C SER A 185 11.09 -12.09 21.23
N PRO A 186 10.96 -12.17 19.88
CA PRO A 186 11.29 -13.39 19.15
C PRO A 186 12.77 -13.77 19.36
N PRO A 187 13.14 -15.07 19.24
CA PRO A 187 14.49 -15.53 19.54
C PRO A 187 15.61 -14.87 18.72
N ASP A 188 15.32 -14.44 17.49
CA ASP A 188 16.28 -13.73 16.64
C ASP A 188 16.35 -12.23 16.92
N GLY A 189 15.54 -11.72 17.86
CA GLY A 189 15.56 -10.33 18.32
C GLY A 189 15.18 -9.33 17.24
N ARG A 190 14.41 -9.72 16.22
CA ARG A 190 14.01 -8.87 15.09
C ARG A 190 12.53 -9.03 14.77
N ILE A 191 11.88 -7.92 14.45
CA ILE A 191 10.52 -7.89 13.91
C ILE A 191 10.50 -6.90 12.76
N TRP A 192 9.85 -7.25 11.65
CA TRP A 192 9.63 -6.36 10.53
C TRP A 192 8.27 -6.66 9.88
N THR A 193 7.67 -5.65 9.30
CA THR A 193 6.47 -5.79 8.45
C THR A 193 6.59 -4.84 7.28
N ALA A 194 6.11 -5.26 6.10
CA ALA A 194 6.10 -4.42 4.91
C ALA A 194 4.89 -4.77 4.02
N ASN A 195 3.69 -4.81 4.62
CA ASN A 195 2.41 -5.14 3.98
C ASN A 195 2.34 -6.56 3.34
N ASN A 196 3.36 -7.38 3.56
CA ASN A 196 3.41 -8.76 3.13
C ASN A 196 2.53 -9.64 4.01
N ARG A 197 2.29 -10.89 3.59
CA ARG A 197 1.75 -11.91 4.49
C ARG A 197 2.72 -12.09 5.67
N ILE A 198 2.26 -11.84 6.89
CA ILE A 198 3.11 -11.86 8.10
C ILE A 198 3.23 -13.27 8.68
N ALA A 199 2.13 -14.01 8.74
CA ALA A 199 2.09 -15.36 9.33
C ALA A 199 1.31 -16.35 8.46
N GLY A 200 1.65 -17.62 8.58
CA GLY A 200 0.92 -18.74 7.96
C GLY A 200 0.01 -19.49 8.94
N SER A 201 -0.19 -18.98 10.16
CA SER A 201 -1.03 -19.65 11.16
C SER A 201 -2.49 -19.71 10.71
N ARG A 202 -3.20 -20.78 11.09
CA ARG A 202 -4.63 -20.93 10.77
C ARG A 202 -5.45 -19.73 11.25
N ALA A 203 -5.12 -19.19 12.44
CA ALA A 203 -5.77 -18.01 13.00
C ALA A 203 -5.56 -16.77 12.09
N TYR A 204 -4.34 -16.49 11.66
CA TYR A 204 -4.06 -15.35 10.76
C TYR A 204 -4.74 -15.52 9.39
N LEU A 205 -4.70 -16.74 8.83
CA LEU A 205 -5.34 -17.02 7.55
C LEU A 205 -6.87 -16.88 7.60
N ALA A 206 -7.49 -17.16 8.76
CA ALA A 206 -8.92 -16.97 8.96
C ALA A 206 -9.34 -15.47 8.94
N LEU A 207 -8.39 -14.54 9.08
CA LEU A 207 -8.64 -13.09 8.99
C LEU A 207 -8.72 -12.58 7.54
N GLY A 208 -8.62 -13.47 6.56
CA GLY A 208 -8.77 -13.13 5.14
C GLY A 208 -7.70 -12.19 4.57
N PRO A 209 -6.39 -12.34 4.88
CA PRO A 209 -5.36 -11.55 4.22
C PRO A 209 -5.44 -11.73 2.70
N SER A 210 -5.77 -10.66 1.99
CA SER A 210 -5.96 -10.65 0.54
C SER A 210 -5.15 -9.50 -0.07
N ASP A 211 -4.68 -9.70 -1.30
CA ASP A 211 -3.91 -8.69 -2.04
C ASP A 211 -2.66 -8.12 -1.32
N VAL A 212 -2.05 -8.93 -0.45
CA VAL A 212 -0.79 -8.59 0.27
C VAL A 212 0.35 -8.23 -0.69
N ASP A 213 1.32 -7.47 -0.21
CA ASP A 213 2.59 -7.24 -0.92
C ASP A 213 3.30 -8.58 -1.19
N LEU A 214 4.03 -8.65 -2.32
CA LEU A 214 4.78 -9.85 -2.74
C LEU A 214 5.86 -10.27 -1.74
N GLY A 215 6.23 -9.38 -0.80
CA GLY A 215 7.22 -9.65 0.23
C GLY A 215 8.66 -9.42 -0.21
N ALA A 216 8.87 -8.82 -1.39
CA ALA A 216 10.20 -8.42 -1.85
C ALA A 216 10.85 -7.40 -0.89
N ARG A 217 10.09 -6.38 -0.51
CA ARG A 217 10.51 -5.37 0.48
C ARG A 217 10.78 -5.99 1.84
N ALA A 218 9.83 -6.80 2.31
CA ALA A 218 9.93 -7.49 3.59
C ALA A 218 11.17 -8.39 3.66
N ARG A 219 11.48 -9.11 2.58
CA ARG A 219 12.66 -9.97 2.47
C ARG A 219 13.95 -9.15 2.60
N GLN A 220 14.03 -8.02 1.90
CA GLN A 220 15.21 -7.17 1.94
C GLN A 220 15.43 -6.56 3.34
N ILE A 221 14.37 -6.03 3.96
CA ILE A 221 14.42 -5.55 5.35
C ILE A 221 14.87 -6.66 6.30
N ARG A 222 14.30 -7.86 6.18
CA ARG A 222 14.70 -9.03 6.99
C ARG A 222 16.19 -9.33 6.85
N ASP A 223 16.65 -9.43 5.61
CA ASP A 223 18.02 -9.85 5.31
C ASP A 223 19.01 -8.80 5.84
N ASP A 224 18.69 -7.51 5.72
CA ASP A 224 19.52 -6.43 6.28
C ASP A 224 19.48 -6.40 7.81
N LEU A 225 18.31 -6.60 8.43
CA LEU A 225 18.18 -6.70 9.89
C LEU A 225 18.93 -7.89 10.49
N ARG A 226 19.14 -8.95 9.70
CA ARG A 226 19.92 -10.14 10.08
C ARG A 226 21.40 -10.02 9.74
N GLY A 227 21.78 -9.10 8.85
CA GLY A 227 23.16 -8.85 8.46
C GLY A 227 24.01 -8.18 9.55
N GLN A 228 23.39 -7.65 10.60
CA GLN A 228 24.06 -6.88 11.65
C GLN A 228 23.48 -7.18 13.04
N GLY A 229 24.35 -7.18 14.06
CA GLY A 229 24.00 -7.52 15.44
C GLY A 229 23.30 -6.39 16.22
N THR A 230 23.72 -5.14 15.99
CA THR A 230 23.22 -3.94 16.70
C THR A 230 22.97 -2.81 15.69
N PHE A 231 21.93 -2.02 15.88
CA PHE A 231 21.55 -0.95 14.94
C PHE A 231 21.50 0.40 15.64
N THR A 232 22.09 1.41 14.99
CA THR A 232 21.87 2.81 15.29
C THR A 232 20.67 3.34 14.50
N PRO A 233 20.10 4.52 14.86
CA PRO A 233 19.10 5.19 14.02
C PRO A 233 19.57 5.41 12.57
N GLN A 234 20.87 5.61 12.35
CA GLN A 234 21.46 5.76 11.02
C GLN A 234 21.42 4.46 10.20
N ASP A 235 21.66 3.31 10.83
CA ASP A 235 21.58 2.01 10.17
C ASP A 235 20.13 1.71 9.75
N MET A 236 19.17 2.05 10.63
CA MET A 236 17.74 1.93 10.31
C MET A 236 17.32 2.87 9.18
N LEU A 237 17.85 4.10 9.11
CA LEU A 237 17.61 4.99 7.98
C LEU A 237 18.23 4.43 6.68
N THR A 238 19.39 3.79 6.77
CA THR A 238 20.05 3.15 5.62
C THR A 238 19.18 2.05 5.04
N ILE A 239 18.60 1.19 5.89
CA ILE A 239 17.62 0.18 5.46
C ILE A 239 16.41 0.85 4.78
N GLN A 240 15.86 1.92 5.36
CA GLN A 240 14.72 2.63 4.78
C GLN A 240 15.02 3.31 3.42
N LEU A 241 16.30 3.58 3.14
CA LEU A 241 16.77 4.20 1.89
C LEU A 241 17.32 3.18 0.88
N ASP A 242 17.22 1.89 1.16
CA ASP A 242 17.73 0.86 0.29
C ASP A 242 16.88 0.71 -1.00
N ASP A 243 17.54 0.96 -2.12
CA ASP A 243 17.02 0.96 -3.48
C ASP A 243 17.60 -0.20 -4.34
N ARG A 244 18.26 -1.19 -3.72
CA ARG A 244 18.73 -2.40 -4.44
C ARG A 244 17.54 -3.13 -5.06
N ALA A 245 17.64 -3.42 -6.34
CA ALA A 245 16.59 -4.03 -7.16
C ALA A 245 16.63 -5.57 -7.11
N LEU A 246 16.80 -6.17 -5.93
CA LEU A 246 17.04 -7.61 -5.76
C LEU A 246 15.94 -8.46 -6.40
N PHE A 247 14.69 -8.04 -6.24
CA PHE A 247 13.52 -8.71 -6.83
C PHE A 247 13.55 -8.77 -8.37
N LEU A 248 14.08 -7.73 -9.02
CA LEU A 248 14.15 -7.66 -10.49
C LEU A 248 15.38 -8.39 -11.07
N GLY A 249 16.28 -8.92 -10.24
CA GLY A 249 17.46 -9.65 -10.70
C GLY A 249 17.12 -10.81 -11.65
N ARG A 250 16.15 -11.65 -11.27
CA ARG A 250 15.67 -12.76 -12.12
C ARG A 250 15.02 -12.28 -13.42
N TRP A 251 14.35 -11.13 -13.42
CA TRP A 251 13.74 -10.56 -14.61
C TRP A 251 14.77 -9.97 -15.55
N ARG A 252 15.87 -9.42 -15.01
CA ARG A 252 17.02 -9.02 -15.81
C ARG A 252 17.63 -10.23 -16.52
N GLU A 253 17.84 -11.34 -15.83
CA GLU A 253 18.37 -12.56 -16.43
C GLU A 253 17.46 -13.08 -17.54
N LEU A 254 16.14 -13.12 -17.29
CA LEU A 254 15.16 -13.51 -18.31
C LEU A 254 15.16 -12.56 -19.52
N LEU A 255 15.31 -11.25 -19.31
CA LEU A 255 15.43 -10.29 -20.41
C LEU A 255 16.72 -10.52 -21.21
N LEU A 256 17.85 -10.72 -20.55
CA LEU A 256 19.12 -10.98 -21.23
C LEU A 256 19.07 -12.27 -22.06
N SER A 257 18.48 -13.35 -21.54
CA SER A 257 18.30 -14.59 -22.30
C SER A 257 17.30 -14.42 -23.45
N THR A 258 16.26 -13.61 -23.27
CA THR A 258 15.30 -13.28 -24.34
C THR A 258 15.99 -12.54 -25.49
N LEU A 259 16.95 -11.67 -25.17
CA LEU A 259 17.71 -10.92 -26.19
C LEU A 259 18.69 -11.80 -26.98
N GLU A 260 18.88 -13.08 -26.61
CA GLU A 260 19.71 -14.07 -27.32
C GLU A 260 18.88 -14.93 -28.30
N LEU A 261 17.56 -14.82 -28.25
CA LEU A 261 16.67 -15.58 -29.12
C LEU A 261 16.74 -15.08 -30.58
N PRO A 262 16.65 -15.96 -31.58
CA PRO A 262 16.66 -15.57 -32.99
C PRO A 262 15.58 -14.54 -33.36
N GLU A 263 14.40 -14.66 -32.74
CA GLU A 263 13.24 -13.79 -32.95
C GLU A 263 13.53 -12.33 -32.57
N VAL A 264 14.54 -12.08 -31.72
CA VAL A 264 14.94 -10.72 -31.33
C VAL A 264 15.39 -9.87 -32.52
N SER A 265 15.73 -10.48 -33.65
CA SER A 265 16.08 -9.79 -34.90
C SER A 265 15.01 -8.79 -35.37
N ARG A 266 13.75 -8.91 -34.92
CA ARG A 266 12.70 -7.91 -35.18
C ARG A 266 12.84 -6.61 -34.35
N VAL A 267 13.61 -6.63 -33.27
CA VAL A 267 13.85 -5.48 -32.41
C VAL A 267 15.18 -4.83 -32.80
N ARG A 268 15.11 -3.75 -33.59
CA ARG A 268 16.29 -3.02 -34.09
C ARG A 268 17.24 -2.60 -32.96
N GLU A 269 16.70 -2.21 -31.81
CA GLU A 269 17.45 -1.71 -30.66
C GLU A 269 17.96 -2.81 -29.70
N ALA A 270 17.79 -4.10 -30.02
CA ALA A 270 18.12 -5.20 -29.11
C ALA A 270 19.56 -5.14 -28.54
N GLY A 271 20.54 -4.74 -29.36
CA GLY A 271 21.92 -4.57 -28.92
C GLY A 271 22.10 -3.46 -27.88
N GLU A 272 21.39 -2.34 -28.03
CA GLU A 272 21.41 -1.24 -27.06
C GLU A 272 20.67 -1.62 -25.77
N VAL A 273 19.52 -2.28 -25.88
CA VAL A 273 18.78 -2.82 -24.72
C VAL A 273 19.71 -3.75 -23.92
N ARG A 274 20.40 -4.69 -24.59
CA ARG A 274 21.36 -5.60 -23.94
C ARG A 274 22.44 -4.83 -23.18
N ARG A 275 23.08 -3.85 -23.82
CA ARG A 275 24.15 -3.04 -23.22
C ARG A 275 23.66 -2.28 -21.97
N LEU A 276 22.49 -1.67 -22.02
CA LEU A 276 21.92 -0.92 -20.89
C LEU A 276 21.52 -1.85 -19.74
N VAL A 277 20.93 -3.01 -20.03
CA VAL A 277 20.50 -4.00 -19.03
C VAL A 277 21.69 -4.70 -18.36
N GLN A 278 22.76 -4.98 -19.11
CA GLN A 278 24.00 -5.52 -18.53
C GLN A 278 24.60 -4.56 -17.49
N ASN A 279 24.59 -3.25 -17.79
CA ASN A 279 25.19 -2.19 -16.97
C ASN A 279 24.19 -1.44 -16.08
N TRP A 280 23.03 -2.04 -15.77
CA TRP A 280 21.93 -1.36 -15.08
C TRP A 280 22.18 -1.01 -13.59
N GLY A 281 23.32 -1.45 -13.03
CA GLY A 281 23.73 -1.14 -11.66
C GLY A 281 22.99 -1.88 -10.53
N GLY A 282 21.96 -2.69 -10.83
CA GLY A 282 21.26 -3.51 -9.82
C GLY A 282 20.42 -2.71 -8.82
N ARG A 283 20.10 -1.44 -9.12
CA ARG A 283 19.38 -0.52 -8.24
C ARG A 283 18.33 0.25 -9.02
N ALA A 284 17.26 0.67 -8.34
CA ALA A 284 16.30 1.63 -8.88
C ALA A 284 16.86 3.07 -8.80
N SER A 285 18.04 3.30 -9.36
CA SER A 285 18.72 4.60 -9.33
C SER A 285 18.17 5.53 -10.40
N THR A 286 18.22 6.85 -10.17
CA THR A 286 17.69 7.85 -11.10
C THR A 286 18.33 7.79 -12.49
N GLU A 287 19.59 7.38 -12.59
CA GLU A 287 20.30 7.33 -13.87
C GLU A 287 20.12 6.02 -14.63
N SER A 288 19.49 4.99 -14.03
CA SER A 288 19.46 3.66 -14.65
C SER A 288 18.34 3.52 -15.68
N ALA A 289 18.69 3.60 -16.96
CA ALA A 289 17.83 3.18 -18.06
C ALA A 289 17.62 1.65 -18.09
N GLY A 290 18.68 0.88 -17.77
CA GLY A 290 18.58 -0.57 -17.67
C GLY A 290 17.54 -1.04 -16.63
N TYR A 291 17.44 -0.36 -15.48
CA TYR A 291 16.38 -0.60 -14.49
C TYR A 291 14.99 -0.40 -15.07
N ARG A 292 14.74 0.74 -15.73
CA ARG A 292 13.45 1.03 -16.35
C ARG A 292 13.09 -0.03 -17.39
N LEU A 293 14.07 -0.49 -18.18
CA LEU A 293 13.87 -1.53 -19.20
C LEU A 293 13.49 -2.88 -18.59
N VAL A 294 14.22 -3.36 -17.58
CA VAL A 294 13.90 -4.63 -16.90
C VAL A 294 12.52 -4.59 -16.25
N ARG A 295 12.19 -3.48 -15.58
CA ARG A 295 10.87 -3.27 -14.98
C ARG A 295 9.76 -3.24 -16.03
N GLY A 296 9.97 -2.53 -17.14
CA GLY A 296 9.03 -2.46 -18.25
C GLY A 296 8.78 -3.83 -18.88
N PHE A 297 9.86 -4.58 -19.13
CA PHE A 297 9.80 -5.95 -19.65
C PHE A 297 8.98 -6.87 -18.74
N ARG A 298 9.25 -6.87 -17.42
CA ARG A 298 8.43 -7.60 -16.44
C ARG A 298 6.95 -7.25 -16.59
N ASN A 299 6.61 -5.96 -16.58
CA ASN A 299 5.22 -5.52 -16.62
C ASN A 299 4.51 -5.96 -17.90
N LEU A 300 5.17 -5.85 -19.05
CA LEU A 300 4.63 -6.29 -20.33
C LEU A 300 4.49 -7.81 -20.41
N CYS A 301 5.42 -8.58 -19.82
CA CYS A 301 5.25 -10.02 -19.69
C CYS A 301 4.04 -10.40 -18.83
N LEU A 302 3.81 -9.72 -17.70
CA LEU A 302 2.61 -9.92 -16.88
C LEU A 302 1.33 -9.59 -17.66
N GLU A 303 1.31 -8.43 -18.33
CA GLU A 303 0.17 -7.98 -19.14
C GLU A 303 -0.14 -8.98 -20.26
N LEU A 304 0.85 -9.34 -21.08
CA LEU A 304 0.65 -10.24 -22.22
C LEU A 304 0.26 -11.65 -21.78
N ALA A 305 0.81 -12.16 -20.68
CA ALA A 305 0.45 -13.48 -20.16
C ALA A 305 -1.00 -13.52 -19.64
N LEU A 306 -1.49 -12.42 -19.05
CA LEU A 306 -2.82 -12.34 -18.44
C LEU A 306 -3.91 -11.83 -19.39
N ALA A 307 -3.54 -11.22 -20.52
CA ALA A 307 -4.45 -10.70 -21.54
C ALA A 307 -5.64 -11.63 -21.89
N PRO A 308 -5.47 -12.96 -22.08
CA PRO A 308 -6.60 -13.83 -22.41
C PRO A 308 -7.72 -13.84 -21.36
N ILE A 309 -7.38 -13.56 -20.10
CA ILE A 309 -8.31 -13.45 -18.98
C ILE A 309 -8.79 -12.00 -18.86
N THR A 310 -7.85 -11.04 -18.78
CA THR A 310 -8.19 -9.64 -18.53
C THR A 310 -9.01 -9.04 -19.66
N ASP A 311 -8.75 -9.35 -20.92
CA ASP A 311 -9.48 -8.80 -22.06
C ASP A 311 -10.94 -9.26 -22.08
N ARG A 312 -11.22 -10.49 -21.63
CA ARG A 312 -12.59 -10.99 -21.48
C ARG A 312 -13.32 -10.23 -20.38
N CYS A 313 -12.65 -9.99 -19.26
CA CYS A 313 -13.21 -9.21 -18.15
C CYS A 313 -13.46 -7.75 -18.58
N THR A 314 -12.51 -7.11 -19.27
CA THR A 314 -12.65 -5.71 -19.72
C THR A 314 -13.74 -5.53 -20.77
N LYS A 315 -14.05 -6.56 -21.58
CA LYS A 315 -15.22 -6.54 -22.47
C LYS A 315 -16.56 -6.54 -21.72
N ILE A 316 -16.61 -7.14 -20.52
CA ILE A 316 -17.80 -7.18 -19.67
C ILE A 316 -17.90 -5.89 -18.84
N ASP A 317 -16.78 -5.47 -18.25
CA ASP A 317 -16.66 -4.23 -17.50
C ASP A 317 -15.43 -3.45 -17.97
N PRO A 318 -15.61 -2.36 -18.76
CA PRO A 318 -14.49 -1.53 -19.21
C PRO A 318 -13.65 -0.92 -18.09
N LYS A 319 -14.14 -0.91 -16.85
CA LYS A 319 -13.41 -0.43 -15.67
C LYS A 319 -12.73 -1.55 -14.89
N PHE A 320 -12.79 -2.80 -15.37
CA PHE A 320 -12.19 -3.95 -14.71
C PHE A 320 -10.70 -3.71 -14.45
N GLN A 321 -10.29 -3.97 -13.21
CA GLN A 321 -8.89 -4.02 -12.81
C GLN A 321 -8.65 -5.39 -12.20
N TYR A 322 -7.52 -6.00 -12.57
CA TYR A 322 -7.17 -7.29 -12.00
C TYR A 322 -6.99 -7.16 -10.48
N PRO A 323 -7.75 -7.90 -9.65
CA PRO A 323 -8.00 -7.52 -8.26
C PRO A 323 -6.88 -7.94 -7.29
N THR A 324 -5.73 -8.38 -7.79
CA THR A 324 -4.66 -8.88 -6.93
C THR A 324 -3.26 -8.70 -7.50
N ARG A 325 -2.32 -8.35 -6.63
CA ARG A 325 -0.87 -8.31 -6.90
C ARG A 325 -0.23 -9.70 -6.99
N GLN A 326 -0.95 -10.75 -6.60
CA GLN A 326 -0.43 -12.12 -6.45
C GLN A 326 -0.28 -12.90 -7.78
N VAL A 327 -0.10 -12.20 -8.91
CA VAL A 327 0.10 -12.81 -10.23
C VAL A 327 1.55 -13.18 -10.54
N GLU A 328 2.48 -12.59 -9.80
CA GLU A 328 3.91 -12.64 -10.05
C GLU A 328 4.45 -14.08 -10.18
N HIS A 329 4.07 -14.95 -9.24
CA HIS A 329 4.54 -16.33 -9.23
C HIS A 329 3.93 -17.14 -10.38
N SER A 330 2.63 -17.00 -10.60
CA SER A 330 1.92 -17.72 -11.66
C SER A 330 2.49 -17.39 -13.03
N VAL A 331 2.68 -16.11 -13.35
CA VAL A 331 3.28 -15.72 -14.63
C VAL A 331 4.73 -16.16 -14.73
N TRP A 332 5.51 -16.07 -13.64
CA TRP A 332 6.87 -16.60 -13.63
C TRP A 332 6.90 -18.10 -14.00
N VAL A 333 6.00 -18.90 -13.43
CA VAL A 333 5.86 -20.33 -13.77
C VAL A 333 5.47 -20.51 -15.24
N LEU A 334 4.48 -19.76 -15.75
CA LEU A 334 4.07 -19.82 -17.14
C LEU A 334 5.24 -19.56 -18.10
N LEU A 335 6.01 -18.50 -17.86
CA LEU A 335 7.13 -18.13 -18.74
C LEU A 335 8.31 -19.11 -18.70
N ASN A 336 8.50 -19.85 -17.60
CA ASN A 336 9.63 -20.77 -17.44
C ASN A 336 9.28 -22.22 -17.79
N GLN A 337 8.07 -22.69 -17.44
CA GLN A 337 7.62 -24.05 -17.76
C GLN A 337 6.96 -24.14 -19.14
N ALA A 338 6.60 -23.00 -19.72
CA ALA A 338 6.04 -22.87 -21.06
C ALA A 338 4.87 -23.85 -21.37
N PRO A 339 3.84 -23.98 -20.51
CA PRO A 339 2.70 -24.85 -20.80
C PRO A 339 1.89 -24.30 -21.99
N MET A 340 1.99 -24.94 -23.15
CA MET A 340 1.39 -24.44 -24.39
C MET A 340 -0.13 -24.25 -24.34
N HIS A 341 -0.84 -25.03 -23.52
CA HIS A 341 -2.29 -24.92 -23.34
C HIS A 341 -2.72 -23.68 -22.54
N LEU A 342 -1.79 -22.98 -21.87
CA LEU A 342 -2.01 -21.71 -21.16
C LEU A 342 -1.34 -20.52 -21.86
N LEU A 343 -0.69 -20.74 -23.00
CA LEU A 343 -0.09 -19.64 -23.76
C LEU A 343 -1.18 -18.69 -24.25
N ASN A 344 -0.89 -17.39 -24.21
CA ASN A 344 -1.77 -16.41 -24.85
C ASN A 344 -1.89 -16.75 -26.37
N PRO A 345 -3.11 -17.00 -26.89
CA PRO A 345 -3.32 -17.48 -28.25
C PRO A 345 -2.92 -16.49 -29.34
N ALA A 346 -2.57 -15.24 -28.99
CA ALA A 346 -1.96 -14.29 -29.90
C ALA A 346 -0.51 -14.67 -30.30
N PHE A 347 0.11 -15.62 -29.59
CA PHE A 347 1.50 -16.02 -29.80
C PHE A 347 1.62 -17.51 -30.13
N LYS A 348 2.64 -17.86 -30.91
CA LYS A 348 2.95 -19.27 -31.23
C LYS A 348 3.81 -19.96 -30.18
N THR A 349 4.63 -19.19 -29.45
CA THR A 349 5.55 -19.70 -28.41
C THR A 349 5.68 -18.69 -27.27
N TYR A 350 6.24 -19.13 -26.13
CA TYR A 350 6.56 -18.24 -25.01
C TYR A 350 7.77 -17.33 -25.32
N GLU A 351 8.67 -17.78 -26.17
CA GLU A 351 9.77 -16.99 -26.76
C GLU A 351 9.22 -15.78 -27.51
N ASP A 352 8.25 -16.01 -28.42
CA ASP A 352 7.60 -14.95 -29.20
C ASP A 352 6.86 -13.95 -28.31
N LEU A 353 6.17 -14.42 -27.26
CA LEU A 353 5.57 -13.54 -26.25
C LEU A 353 6.62 -12.65 -25.58
N ARG A 354 7.73 -13.22 -25.11
CA ARG A 354 8.81 -12.48 -24.43
C ARG A 354 9.46 -11.47 -25.37
N VAL A 355 9.80 -11.85 -26.60
CA VAL A 355 10.37 -10.91 -27.57
C VAL A 355 9.35 -9.81 -27.93
N THR A 356 8.05 -10.11 -27.99
CA THR A 356 7.01 -9.09 -28.22
C THR A 356 6.93 -8.11 -27.04
N ALA A 357 7.14 -8.57 -25.81
CA ALA A 357 7.24 -7.67 -24.66
C ALA A 357 8.41 -6.68 -24.81
N VAL A 358 9.57 -7.13 -25.34
CA VAL A 358 10.70 -6.23 -25.62
C VAL A 358 10.36 -5.24 -26.75
N GLU A 359 9.74 -5.71 -27.83
CA GLU A 359 9.34 -4.87 -28.95
C GLU A 359 8.36 -3.77 -28.52
N LYS A 360 7.30 -4.15 -27.80
CA LYS A 360 6.31 -3.22 -27.23
C LYS A 360 6.96 -2.21 -26.29
N LEU A 361 7.91 -2.65 -25.46
CA LEU A 361 8.62 -1.77 -24.53
C LEU A 361 9.39 -0.68 -25.28
N VAL A 362 10.16 -1.06 -26.30
CA VAL A 362 10.94 -0.11 -27.11
C VAL A 362 10.01 0.83 -27.89
N ALA A 363 8.93 0.30 -28.45
CA ALA A 363 7.94 1.10 -29.15
C ALA A 363 7.24 2.11 -28.23
N ASP A 364 6.89 1.72 -27.00
CA ASP A 364 6.30 2.61 -25.99
C ASP A 364 7.25 3.76 -25.64
N LEU A 365 8.53 3.46 -25.35
CA LEU A 365 9.53 4.49 -25.06
C LEU A 365 9.75 5.44 -26.25
N ARG A 366 9.78 4.91 -27.47
CA ARG A 366 9.86 5.74 -28.69
C ARG A 366 8.64 6.63 -28.86
N SER A 367 7.44 6.14 -28.56
CA SER A 367 6.20 6.93 -28.66
C SER A 367 6.17 8.10 -27.68
N GLN A 368 6.91 7.99 -26.56
CA GLN A 368 7.13 9.06 -25.59
C GLN A 368 8.22 10.05 -26.04
N GLY A 369 8.84 9.85 -27.22
CA GLY A 369 9.93 10.69 -27.72
C GLY A 369 11.26 10.47 -27.02
N LEU A 370 11.44 9.36 -26.30
CA LEU A 370 12.65 9.06 -25.55
C LEU A 370 13.55 8.09 -26.32
N SER A 371 14.85 8.40 -26.40
CA SER A 371 15.85 7.36 -26.69
C SER A 371 16.00 6.40 -25.51
N LEU A 372 16.59 5.21 -25.75
CA LEU A 372 16.77 4.23 -24.68
C LEU A 372 17.71 4.71 -23.57
N THR A 373 18.67 5.61 -23.88
CA THR A 373 19.57 6.19 -22.87
C THR A 373 18.89 7.29 -22.05
N GLU A 374 18.01 8.09 -22.66
CA GLU A 374 17.22 9.12 -21.97
C GLU A 374 16.08 8.54 -21.13
N ALA A 375 15.64 7.32 -21.45
CA ALA A 375 14.64 6.57 -20.70
C ALA A 375 15.18 6.05 -19.35
N THR A 376 15.78 6.92 -18.54
CA THR A 376 16.25 6.58 -17.19
C THR A 376 15.08 6.39 -16.23
N TRP A 377 15.33 5.71 -15.11
CA TRP A 377 14.32 5.61 -14.06
C TRP A 377 13.96 6.97 -13.48
N GLY A 378 14.92 7.88 -13.33
CA GLY A 378 14.71 9.24 -12.83
C GLY A 378 13.96 10.15 -13.79
N ASN A 379 13.97 9.87 -15.10
CA ASN A 379 13.05 10.52 -16.04
C ASN A 379 11.59 10.14 -15.75
N ARG A 380 11.34 8.91 -15.30
CA ARG A 380 9.99 8.41 -14.97
C ARG A 380 9.57 8.66 -13.51
N ASN A 381 10.48 8.48 -12.57
CA ASN A 381 10.22 8.46 -11.13
C ASN A 381 10.52 9.82 -10.51
N ARG A 382 9.75 10.82 -10.93
CA ARG A 382 9.86 12.19 -10.44
C ARG A 382 8.74 12.46 -9.45
N VAL A 383 9.11 12.89 -8.25
CA VAL A 383 8.12 13.35 -7.29
C VAL A 383 7.72 14.78 -7.66
N THR A 384 6.42 15.04 -7.68
CA THR A 384 5.88 16.37 -7.98
C THR A 384 4.89 16.79 -6.89
N PRO A 385 5.36 17.21 -5.70
CA PRO A 385 4.46 17.63 -4.64
C PRO A 385 3.77 18.94 -5.04
N ARG A 386 2.49 18.84 -5.40
CA ARG A 386 1.67 19.98 -5.83
C ARG A 386 0.61 20.33 -4.80
N HIS A 387 0.43 21.63 -4.58
CA HIS A 387 -0.64 22.15 -3.75
C HIS A 387 -2.02 21.88 -4.39
N PRO A 388 -3.08 21.51 -3.63
CA PRO A 388 -4.40 21.29 -4.20
C PRO A 388 -4.93 22.49 -5.02
N LEU A 389 -4.68 23.72 -4.56
CA LEU A 389 -5.07 24.94 -5.29
C LEU A 389 -4.25 25.21 -6.55
N SER A 390 -2.98 24.78 -6.64
CA SER A 390 -2.18 25.01 -7.86
C SER A 390 -2.69 24.18 -9.03
N ARG A 391 -3.42 23.08 -8.77
CA ARG A 391 -4.14 22.32 -9.80
C ARG A 391 -5.28 23.13 -10.44
N SER A 392 -5.97 23.96 -9.66
CA SER A 392 -7.10 24.77 -10.13
C SER A 392 -6.66 26.16 -10.63
N VAL A 393 -5.57 26.70 -10.10
CA VAL A 393 -5.03 28.02 -10.44
C VAL A 393 -3.53 27.86 -10.76
N PRO A 394 -3.15 27.48 -11.98
CA PRO A 394 -1.76 27.11 -12.31
C PRO A 394 -0.73 28.21 -12.02
N ILE A 395 -1.12 29.49 -12.13
CA ILE A 395 -0.22 30.62 -11.90
C ILE A 395 0.35 30.62 -10.47
N VAL A 396 -0.39 30.07 -9.49
CA VAL A 396 0.09 30.04 -8.10
C VAL A 396 1.07 28.91 -7.79
N GLY A 397 1.21 27.93 -8.69
CA GLY A 397 2.10 26.78 -8.51
C GLY A 397 3.56 27.17 -8.29
N LYS A 398 4.03 28.27 -8.91
CA LYS A 398 5.41 28.77 -8.74
C LYS A 398 5.77 29.14 -7.30
N TRP A 399 4.79 29.52 -6.48
CA TRP A 399 5.02 29.85 -5.07
C TRP A 399 4.74 28.65 -4.16
N PHE A 400 3.81 27.77 -4.54
CA PHE A 400 3.22 26.79 -3.64
C PHE A 400 3.79 25.38 -3.80
N ASP A 401 4.22 25.02 -5.00
CA ASP A 401 4.66 23.67 -5.31
C ASP A 401 6.13 23.48 -4.93
N ILE A 402 6.45 22.29 -4.41
CA ILE A 402 7.82 21.87 -4.21
C ILE A 402 8.41 21.48 -5.56
N GLU A 403 9.69 21.81 -5.78
CA GLU A 403 10.36 21.54 -7.04
C GLU A 403 10.32 20.04 -7.38
N GLU A 404 10.12 19.75 -8.66
CA GLU A 404 10.07 18.38 -9.15
C GLU A 404 11.45 17.75 -9.12
N GLN A 405 11.57 16.59 -8.46
CA GLN A 405 12.85 15.92 -8.27
C GLN A 405 12.78 14.45 -8.68
N ALA A 406 13.78 13.99 -9.42
CA ALA A 406 13.98 12.57 -9.68
C ALA A 406 14.46 11.87 -8.40
N LEU A 407 13.80 10.78 -8.02
CA LEU A 407 14.15 10.04 -6.81
C LEU A 407 14.40 8.55 -7.10
N PRO A 408 15.36 7.93 -6.43
CA PRO A 408 15.56 6.49 -6.51
C PRO A 408 14.54 5.74 -5.63
N GLY A 409 14.44 4.44 -5.86
CA GLY A 409 13.46 3.57 -5.20
C GLY A 409 12.27 3.20 -6.10
N ASP A 410 11.54 2.16 -5.72
CA ASP A 410 10.36 1.62 -6.41
C ASP A 410 9.59 0.67 -5.47
N SER A 411 8.60 -0.04 -6.01
CA SER A 411 7.57 -0.78 -5.26
C SER A 411 8.06 -2.07 -4.59
N HIS A 412 9.24 -2.57 -4.93
CA HIS A 412 9.74 -3.89 -4.52
C HIS A 412 11.08 -3.84 -3.76
N MET A 413 11.41 -2.68 -3.18
CA MET A 413 12.54 -2.45 -2.26
C MET A 413 12.14 -1.56 -1.07
N PRO A 414 12.91 -1.52 0.03
CA PRO A 414 12.59 -0.72 1.20
C PRO A 414 12.36 0.77 0.89
N ARG A 415 13.18 1.37 0.02
CA ARG A 415 12.96 2.73 -0.50
C ARG A 415 11.79 2.73 -1.47
N PHE A 416 10.57 2.74 -0.93
CA PHE A 416 9.35 2.85 -1.71
C PHE A 416 9.20 4.28 -2.26
N GLN A 417 9.20 4.41 -3.59
CA GLN A 417 9.00 5.68 -4.28
C GLN A 417 8.32 5.46 -5.64
N ALA A 418 7.28 6.25 -5.89
CA ALA A 418 6.58 6.41 -7.16
C ALA A 418 6.31 7.90 -7.39
N PRO A 419 5.93 8.34 -8.61
CA PRO A 419 5.68 9.78 -8.86
C PRO A 419 4.62 10.41 -7.96
N ALA A 420 3.60 9.64 -7.60
CA ALA A 420 2.44 10.10 -6.81
C ALA A 420 2.32 9.44 -5.42
N SER A 421 3.30 8.63 -5.01
CA SER A 421 3.27 7.93 -3.72
C SER A 421 4.69 7.60 -3.24
N GLY A 422 4.93 7.62 -1.94
CA GLY A 422 6.25 7.43 -1.36
C GLY A 422 6.16 7.40 0.16
N ALA A 423 7.31 7.44 0.84
CA ALA A 423 7.36 7.59 2.28
C ALA A 423 6.77 8.95 2.71
N SER A 424 5.61 8.96 3.37
CA SER A 424 5.04 10.16 4.01
C SER A 424 5.87 10.61 5.21
N GLU A 425 6.67 9.69 5.77
CA GLU A 425 7.67 9.93 6.78
C GLU A 425 8.75 8.84 6.74
N ARG A 426 9.91 9.13 7.32
CA ARG A 426 10.86 8.10 7.78
C ARG A 426 11.20 8.43 9.22
N LEU A 427 11.17 7.44 10.10
CA LEU A 427 11.45 7.63 11.53
C LEU A 427 12.33 6.48 12.02
N ALA A 428 13.38 6.81 12.76
CA ALA A 428 14.21 5.85 13.47
C ALA A 428 14.47 6.38 14.87
N VAL A 429 14.01 5.68 15.89
CA VAL A 429 14.11 6.12 17.30
C VAL A 429 14.29 4.91 18.20
N SER A 430 15.05 5.08 19.27
CA SER A 430 15.12 4.13 20.38
C SER A 430 14.43 4.75 21.60
N PRO A 431 13.49 4.06 22.27
CA PRO A 431 12.80 4.63 23.42
C PRO A 431 13.79 5.02 24.53
N GLY A 432 13.71 6.27 25.01
CA GLY A 432 14.62 6.83 26.02
C GLY A 432 15.92 7.41 25.45
N HIS A 433 16.10 7.36 24.12
CA HIS A 433 17.21 7.95 23.38
C HIS A 433 16.69 8.75 22.18
N GLU A 434 15.60 9.50 22.38
CA GLU A 434 14.96 10.30 21.33
C GLU A 434 15.90 11.37 20.75
N ASP A 435 16.89 11.82 21.52
CA ASP A 435 17.94 12.76 21.11
C ASP A 435 18.81 12.24 19.95
N GLN A 436 18.92 10.92 19.80
CA GLN A 436 19.63 10.27 18.70
C GLN A 436 18.71 9.95 17.52
N GLY A 437 17.40 10.16 17.67
CA GLY A 437 16.41 9.79 16.68
C GLY A 437 16.53 10.58 15.39
N LEU A 438 16.09 9.97 14.28
CA LEU A 438 16.03 10.58 12.96
C LEU A 438 14.59 10.69 12.47
N PHE A 439 14.28 11.77 11.76
CA PHE A 439 12.97 12.02 11.17
C PHE A 439 13.06 12.70 9.81
N HIS A 440 12.32 12.19 8.83
CA HIS A 440 12.09 12.82 7.53
C HIS A 440 10.61 13.04 7.29
N MET A 441 10.30 14.12 6.58
CA MET A 441 8.99 14.37 6.00
C MET A 441 9.14 14.99 4.60
N PRO A 442 8.23 14.68 3.65
CA PRO A 442 8.32 15.15 2.26
C PRO A 442 8.09 16.65 2.08
N GLY A 443 7.66 17.36 3.12
CA GLY A 443 7.50 18.81 3.13
C GLY A 443 8.17 19.41 4.36
N GLY A 444 7.44 20.22 5.10
CA GLY A 444 7.82 20.68 6.42
C GLY A 444 6.63 20.75 7.36
N GLN A 445 6.89 21.10 8.63
CA GLN A 445 5.90 21.07 9.71
C GLN A 445 4.69 22.00 9.48
N SER A 446 4.87 23.08 8.71
CA SER A 446 3.82 24.07 8.49
C SER A 446 3.05 23.80 7.21
N GLY A 447 1.71 23.84 7.28
CA GLY A 447 0.85 23.93 6.09
C GLY A 447 0.71 25.34 5.52
N HIS A 448 1.22 26.36 6.23
CA HIS A 448 1.17 27.75 5.78
C HIS A 448 2.29 28.09 4.80
N LEU A 449 1.94 28.54 3.61
CA LEU A 449 2.83 28.73 2.46
C LEU A 449 3.96 29.74 2.69
N LEU A 450 3.70 30.79 3.46
CA LEU A 450 4.70 31.83 3.77
C LEU A 450 5.62 31.46 4.94
N SER A 451 5.42 30.29 5.55
CA SER A 451 6.23 29.84 6.67
C SER A 451 7.59 29.33 6.19
N GLU A 452 8.67 29.70 6.88
CA GLU A 452 9.99 29.08 6.65
C GLU A 452 9.95 27.55 6.89
N TYR A 453 8.94 27.05 7.62
CA TYR A 453 8.73 25.64 7.93
C TYR A 453 7.85 24.90 6.91
N TYR A 454 7.43 25.54 5.81
CA TYR A 454 6.59 24.90 4.78
C TYR A 454 7.34 23.81 4.01
N ARG A 455 8.63 24.05 3.71
CA ARG A 455 9.50 23.12 2.95
C ARG A 455 10.63 22.53 3.80
N LYS A 456 10.70 22.90 5.08
CA LYS A 456 11.81 22.56 5.98
C LYS A 456 11.73 21.09 6.38
N GLY A 457 12.47 20.27 5.65
CA GLY A 457 12.48 18.80 5.78
C GLY A 457 12.61 18.10 4.43
N HIS A 458 12.10 18.72 3.36
CA HIS A 458 12.03 18.13 2.03
C HIS A 458 13.40 17.69 1.50
N GLU A 459 14.42 18.54 1.57
CA GLU A 459 15.75 18.22 1.04
C GLU A 459 16.38 17.01 1.76
N ALA A 460 16.23 16.92 3.09
CA ALA A 460 16.71 15.78 3.86
C ALA A 460 15.94 14.50 3.49
N TRP A 461 14.61 14.61 3.33
CA TRP A 461 13.76 13.50 2.90
C TRP A 461 14.11 12.99 1.49
N ALA A 462 14.36 13.91 0.55
CA ALA A 462 14.64 13.59 -0.84
C ALA A 462 16.05 13.01 -1.01
N SER A 463 17.06 13.67 -0.46
CA SER A 463 18.46 13.23 -0.52
C SER A 463 18.77 12.04 0.39
N GLY A 464 17.92 11.78 1.39
CA GLY A 464 18.15 10.76 2.41
C GLY A 464 19.18 11.18 3.48
N LYS A 465 19.56 12.47 3.51
CA LYS A 465 20.48 12.99 4.54
C LYS A 465 19.82 12.91 5.93
N PRO A 466 20.55 12.50 6.98
CA PRO A 466 20.00 12.41 8.33
C PRO A 466 19.47 13.77 8.81
N ALA A 467 18.31 13.77 9.45
CA ALA A 467 17.73 14.95 10.09
C ALA A 467 17.18 14.56 11.48
N PRO A 468 17.34 15.42 12.51
CA PRO A 468 17.03 15.08 13.88
C PRO A 468 15.52 14.86 14.11
N PHE A 469 15.18 13.91 14.99
CA PHE A 469 13.82 13.65 15.42
C PHE A 469 13.28 14.74 16.36
N LEU A 470 14.10 15.16 17.33
CA LEU A 470 13.72 16.21 18.27
C LEU A 470 13.74 17.59 17.60
N PRO A 471 12.84 18.50 18.02
CA PRO A 471 12.91 19.88 17.57
C PRO A 471 14.22 20.53 18.05
N GLY A 472 14.70 21.50 17.27
CA GLY A 472 15.80 22.36 17.67
C GLY A 472 15.42 23.36 18.78
N PRO A 473 16.30 24.32 19.09
CA PRO A 473 16.02 25.35 20.10
C PRO A 473 14.72 26.09 19.83
N VAL A 474 14.00 26.43 20.90
CA VAL A 474 12.77 27.23 20.82
C VAL A 474 13.08 28.57 20.17
N ARG A 475 12.40 28.86 19.06
CA ARG A 475 12.53 30.14 18.33
C ARG A 475 11.41 31.13 18.63
N HIS A 476 10.22 30.61 18.90
CA HIS A 476 9.03 31.41 19.16
C HIS A 476 8.21 30.75 20.27
N THR A 477 7.60 31.56 21.12
CA THR A 477 6.69 31.11 22.18
C THR A 477 5.37 31.85 22.03
N LEU A 478 4.27 31.10 21.97
CA LEU A 478 2.91 31.63 22.00
C LEU A 478 2.23 31.15 23.28
N THR A 479 1.86 32.08 24.15
CA THR A 479 1.09 31.78 25.36
C THR A 479 -0.37 32.02 25.08
N LEU A 480 -1.18 30.95 25.07
CA LEU A 480 -2.63 31.05 24.99
C LEU A 480 -3.19 31.17 26.41
N SER A 481 -3.88 32.28 26.69
CA SER A 481 -4.65 32.45 27.93
C SER A 481 -6.13 32.26 27.57
N PRO A 482 -6.74 31.12 27.94
CA PRO A 482 -8.09 30.76 27.54
C PRO A 482 -9.18 31.64 28.17
#